data_AF-A0A1A9W170-F1
#
_entry.id   AF-A0A1A9W170-F1
#
_cell.length_a   1.000
_cell.length_b   1.000
_cell.length_c   1.000
_cell.angle_alpha   90.00
_cell.angle_beta   90.00
_cell.angle_gamma   90.00
#
_symmetry.space_group_name_H-M   'P 1'
#
loop_
_entity.id
_entity.type
_entity.pdbx_description
1 polymer ?
#
loop_
_entity_poly.entity_id
_entity_poly.type
_entity_poly.pdbx_seq_one_letter_code
_entity_poly.pdbx_strand_id
1 'polypeptide(L)'
;MDIFQRTCCKGYKEPEKDEEIEIFESESAPFTEEEEQTVEEEEKQVNMNALYQELECMKRRIQMMQLRIKSMMIDDECPEEECVDLGVLLTCSENKEICELQKNHHKLQCQINELIRCCKEAKEHIKDLRLRMCAKAREILQLQKVTATLLTWRNTLEYEFGKCIERFEYLKHVKAEWEDVDAKFEKQKVCYTELEETFVPKACFLQEKKVFMSSINDIKEELKKLYDSQILRFEVLEKLVLMNE
;
A
#
# COMPACT_ATOMS: atom_id res chain seq x y z
N MET A 1 32.55 -0.10 14.38
CA MET A 1 32.27 0.85 15.48
C MET A 1 33.03 2.13 15.17
N ASP A 2 32.32 3.17 14.74
CA ASP A 2 32.29 4.44 15.48
C ASP A 2 31.20 5.32 14.88
N ILE A 3 30.22 5.58 15.72
CA ILE A 3 29.00 6.33 15.45
C ILE A 3 29.15 7.57 16.35
N PHE A 4 28.77 8.74 15.85
CA PHE A 4 28.75 10.03 16.53
C PHE A 4 30.09 10.77 16.67
N GLN A 5 30.33 11.71 15.76
CA GLN A 5 30.61 13.09 16.16
C GLN A 5 30.44 14.08 15.01
N ARG A 6 29.53 15.05 15.24
CA ARG A 6 29.53 16.43 14.72
C ARG A 6 29.33 16.56 13.20
N THR A 7 28.37 17.33 12.68
CA THR A 7 28.13 18.73 13.03
C THR A 7 26.78 19.18 12.47
N CYS A 8 26.03 19.93 13.27
CA CYS A 8 24.78 20.58 12.90
C CYS A 8 25.07 21.98 12.29
N CYS A 9 24.18 22.42 11.41
CA CYS A 9 23.92 23.79 10.96
C CYS A 9 24.86 24.45 9.92
N LYS A 10 24.41 24.54 8.66
CA LYS A 10 23.92 25.79 8.00
C LYS A 10 24.01 25.67 6.47
N GLY A 11 22.93 26.06 5.78
CA GLY A 11 22.96 26.40 4.36
C GLY A 11 21.85 25.78 3.52
N TYR A 12 20.58 26.09 3.82
CA TYR A 12 19.52 25.97 2.81
C TYR A 12 19.86 26.94 1.67
N LYS A 13 20.17 26.40 0.50
CA LYS A 13 20.09 27.09 -0.80
C LYS A 13 18.96 26.43 -1.57
N GLU A 14 18.00 27.24 -2.02
CA GLU A 14 16.95 26.84 -2.95
C GLU A 14 17.58 26.26 -4.23
N PRO A 15 16.98 25.21 -4.82
CA PRO A 15 17.06 24.98 -6.23
C PRO A 15 15.81 25.58 -6.91
N GLU A 16 15.99 26.73 -7.57
CA GLU A 16 15.21 27.05 -8.76
C GLU A 16 15.69 26.13 -9.89
N LYS A 17 14.82 25.28 -10.41
CA LYS A 17 14.54 25.15 -11.85
C LYS A 17 13.58 23.98 -12.12
N ASP A 18 12.70 24.27 -13.05
CA ASP A 18 11.62 23.44 -13.58
C ASP A 18 12.12 22.08 -14.08
N GLU A 19 11.59 21.00 -13.52
CA GLU A 19 11.60 19.68 -14.16
C GLU A 19 10.20 19.49 -14.76
N GLU A 20 10.14 19.61 -16.09
CA GLU A 20 9.01 19.20 -16.90
C GLU A 20 8.74 17.72 -16.63
N ILE A 21 7.56 17.42 -16.08
CA ILE A 21 7.11 16.04 -15.91
C ILE A 21 6.65 15.56 -17.28
N GLU A 22 7.52 14.81 -17.98
CA GLU A 22 7.14 14.01 -19.15
C GLU A 22 6.12 12.94 -18.69
N ILE A 23 4.88 13.09 -19.16
CA ILE A 23 3.81 12.11 -18.98
C ILE A 23 4.12 10.93 -19.89
N PHE A 24 4.57 9.82 -19.30
CA PHE A 24 4.74 8.56 -20.02
C PHE A 24 3.35 7.90 -20.18
N GLU A 25 2.78 8.01 -21.39
CA GLU A 25 1.59 7.24 -21.78
C GLU A 25 2.00 5.77 -21.99
N SER A 26 1.77 4.93 -20.98
CA SER A 26 1.85 3.47 -21.14
C SER A 26 0.46 2.91 -21.44
N GLU A 27 0.34 2.37 -22.65
CA GLU A 27 -0.83 1.69 -23.21
C GLU A 27 -1.40 0.61 -22.29
N SER A 28 -2.73 0.63 -22.16
CA SER A 28 -3.56 -0.32 -21.43
C SER A 28 -3.57 -1.71 -22.06
N ALA A 29 -3.49 -2.76 -21.24
CA ALA A 29 -3.99 -4.10 -21.55
C ALA A 29 -4.91 -4.61 -20.41
N PRO A 30 -5.92 -5.45 -20.71
CA PRO A 30 -7.15 -5.51 -19.94
C PRO A 30 -7.20 -6.59 -18.85
N PHE A 31 -7.86 -6.24 -17.75
CA PHE A 31 -8.71 -7.05 -16.86
C PHE A 31 -8.24 -8.45 -16.42
N THR A 32 -8.15 -8.64 -15.10
CA THR A 32 -8.79 -9.80 -14.46
C THR A 32 -9.28 -9.39 -13.07
N GLU A 33 -10.57 -9.63 -12.85
CA GLU A 33 -11.35 -9.33 -11.64
C GLU A 33 -10.86 -10.17 -10.47
N GLU A 34 -10.64 -9.59 -9.30
CA GLU A 34 -10.80 -10.28 -8.02
C GLU A 34 -10.89 -9.28 -6.84
N GLU A 35 -12.09 -9.26 -6.24
CA GLU A 35 -12.48 -8.86 -4.89
C GLU A 35 -12.08 -7.46 -4.36
N GLU A 36 -12.94 -6.48 -4.64
CA GLU A 36 -13.05 -5.25 -3.85
C GLU A 36 -13.48 -5.58 -2.41
N GLN A 37 -12.51 -5.60 -1.50
CA GLN A 37 -12.76 -5.46 -0.08
C GLN A 37 -13.05 -3.97 0.19
N THR A 38 -14.33 -3.65 0.35
CA THR A 38 -14.84 -2.31 0.70
C THR A 38 -14.23 -1.83 2.02
N VAL A 39 -13.18 -1.00 1.93
CA VAL A 39 -12.79 -0.13 3.03
C VAL A 39 -13.64 1.13 2.86
N GLU A 40 -14.69 1.24 3.68
CA GLU A 40 -15.44 2.50 3.84
C GLU A 40 -14.49 3.52 4.46
N GLU A 41 -13.73 4.22 3.61
CA GLU A 41 -13.15 5.51 3.97
C GLU A 41 -14.31 6.49 4.10
N GLU A 42 -14.67 6.84 5.33
CA GLU A 42 -15.46 8.04 5.60
C GLU A 42 -14.63 9.27 5.18
N GLU A 43 -14.58 9.52 3.87
CA GLU A 43 -14.31 10.84 3.35
C GLU A 43 -15.31 11.76 4.04
N LYS A 44 -14.82 12.62 4.95
CA LYS A 44 -15.61 13.75 5.43
C LYS A 44 -15.90 14.61 4.20
N GLN A 45 -17.01 14.31 3.52
CA GLN A 45 -17.54 15.11 2.44
C GLN A 45 -17.60 16.54 2.95
N VAL A 46 -16.75 17.39 2.38
CA VAL A 46 -16.82 18.82 2.60
C VAL A 46 -18.24 19.21 2.18
N ASN A 47 -19.06 19.60 3.15
CA ASN A 47 -20.46 19.90 2.92
C ASN A 47 -20.55 21.17 2.06
N MET A 48 -20.52 20.98 0.74
CA MET A 48 -20.57 22.05 -0.24
C MET A 48 -21.79 22.94 -0.03
N ASN A 49 -22.92 22.36 0.41
CA ASN A 49 -24.13 23.11 0.73
C ASN A 49 -23.91 24.09 1.89
N ALA A 50 -23.17 23.70 2.93
CA ALA A 50 -22.85 24.60 4.04
C ALA A 50 -21.94 25.77 3.59
N LEU A 51 -21.00 25.49 2.68
CA LEU A 51 -20.07 26.49 2.14
C LEU A 51 -20.81 27.49 1.22
N TYR A 52 -21.73 27.01 0.38
CA TYR A 52 -22.63 27.85 -0.41
C TYR A 52 -23.56 28.70 0.46
N GLN A 53 -24.07 28.15 1.57
CA GLN A 53 -24.89 28.90 2.50
C GLN A 53 -24.11 30.03 3.19
N GLU A 54 -22.87 29.79 3.62
CA GLU A 54 -22.02 30.85 4.19
C GLU A 54 -21.74 31.96 3.18
N LEU A 55 -21.49 31.59 1.92
CA LEU A 55 -21.24 32.54 0.82
C LEU A 55 -22.49 33.38 0.50
N GLU A 56 -23.66 32.76 0.45
CA GLU A 56 -24.94 33.48 0.28
C GLU A 56 -25.27 34.37 1.49
N CYS A 57 -24.96 33.96 2.73
CA CYS A 57 -25.07 34.80 3.91
C CYS A 57 -24.17 36.05 3.81
N MET A 58 -22.91 35.88 3.37
CA MET A 58 -22.00 37.01 3.16
C MET A 58 -22.49 37.94 2.06
N LYS A 59 -22.96 37.39 0.94
CA LYS A 59 -23.54 38.15 -0.17
C LYS A 59 -24.76 38.96 0.27
N ARG A 60 -25.69 38.36 1.01
CA ARG A 60 -26.85 39.07 1.59
C ARG A 60 -26.43 40.18 2.54
N ARG A 61 -25.43 39.95 3.39
CA ARG A 61 -24.91 40.98 4.30
C ARG A 61 -24.31 42.17 3.53
N ILE A 62 -23.55 41.91 2.47
CA ILE A 62 -23.01 42.94 1.58
C ILE A 62 -24.13 43.71 0.88
N GLN A 63 -25.14 43.01 0.36
CA GLN A 63 -26.31 43.61 -0.27
C GLN A 63 -27.09 44.50 0.72
N MET A 64 -27.27 44.06 1.96
CA MET A 64 -27.92 44.84 3.01
C MET A 64 -27.13 46.11 3.37
N MET A 65 -25.80 46.02 3.44
CA MET A 65 -24.95 47.20 3.63
C MET A 65 -25.05 48.16 2.43
N GLN A 66 -25.02 47.64 1.21
CA GLN A 66 -25.19 48.45 0.00
C GLN A 66 -26.57 49.11 -0.07
N LEU A 67 -27.63 48.42 0.34
CA LEU A 67 -28.99 48.95 0.40
C LEU A 67 -29.13 50.02 1.48
N ARG A 68 -28.54 49.83 2.67
CA ARG A 68 -28.49 50.88 3.70
C ARG A 68 -27.81 52.14 3.20
N ILE A 69 -26.63 52.00 2.57
CA ILE A 69 -25.91 53.13 1.99
C ILE A 69 -26.74 53.81 0.90
N LYS A 70 -27.38 53.05 0.00
CA LYS A 70 -28.22 53.60 -1.07
C LYS A 70 -29.49 54.28 -0.54
N SER A 71 -30.16 53.71 0.46
CA SER A 71 -31.33 54.32 1.10
C SER A 71 -30.97 55.64 1.77
N MET A 72 -29.82 55.74 2.45
CA MET A 72 -29.34 57.01 3.00
C MET A 72 -29.01 58.08 1.95
N MET A 73 -28.78 57.70 0.69
CA MET A 73 -28.52 58.63 -0.42
C MET A 73 -29.78 59.04 -1.19
N ILE A 74 -30.89 58.30 -1.05
CA ILE A 74 -32.15 58.50 -1.81
C ILE A 74 -33.24 59.07 -0.90
N ASP A 75 -33.34 58.58 0.34
CA ASP A 75 -34.33 59.03 1.30
C ASP A 75 -33.76 60.19 2.13
N ASP A 76 -34.45 61.32 2.07
CA ASP A 76 -34.13 62.51 2.86
C ASP A 76 -34.51 62.36 4.36
N GLU A 77 -34.82 61.16 4.82
CA GLU A 77 -35.19 60.86 6.20
C GLU A 77 -34.05 60.11 6.89
N CYS A 78 -33.50 60.74 7.93
CA CYS A 78 -32.49 60.17 8.81
C CYS A 78 -33.07 58.92 9.49
N PRO A 79 -32.35 57.78 9.56
CA PRO A 79 -32.83 56.61 10.30
C PRO A 79 -33.11 57.01 11.75
N GLU A 80 -34.27 56.60 12.26
CA GLU A 80 -34.74 56.73 13.65
C GLU A 80 -33.89 55.87 14.61
N GLU A 81 -32.57 56.09 14.69
CA GLU A 81 -31.91 55.92 15.99
C GLU A 81 -32.31 57.10 16.86
N GLU A 82 -32.41 56.92 18.18
CA GLU A 82 -32.78 57.92 19.21
C GLU A 82 -31.93 59.20 19.09
N CYS A 83 -32.22 59.99 18.07
CA CYS A 83 -31.70 61.31 17.87
C CYS A 83 -32.43 62.13 18.92
N VAL A 84 -31.70 62.44 19.99
CA VAL A 84 -32.11 63.35 21.06
C VAL A 84 -33.03 64.42 20.49
N ASP A 85 -34.28 64.42 20.99
CA ASP A 85 -35.41 65.22 20.51
C ASP A 85 -34.98 66.61 20.02
N LEU A 86 -34.89 66.75 18.69
CA LEU A 86 -34.28 67.91 18.03
C LEU A 86 -35.11 69.20 18.24
N GLY A 87 -36.36 69.06 18.71
CA GLY A 87 -37.18 70.18 19.15
C GLY A 87 -36.67 70.84 20.45
N VAL A 88 -35.82 70.14 21.21
CA VAL A 88 -35.31 70.60 22.51
C VAL A 88 -33.90 71.19 22.42
N LEU A 89 -33.07 70.80 21.45
CA LEU A 89 -31.67 71.25 21.35
C LEU A 89 -31.44 72.40 20.36
N LEU A 90 -32.27 72.53 19.33
CA LEU A 90 -32.26 73.68 18.44
C LEU A 90 -33.33 74.66 18.94
N THR A 91 -32.96 75.62 19.78
CA THR A 91 -33.72 76.87 19.91
C THR A 91 -33.83 77.46 18.50
N CYS A 92 -34.93 77.15 17.82
CA CYS A 92 -35.15 77.54 16.44
C CYS A 92 -35.02 79.06 16.37
N SER A 93 -34.03 79.54 15.62
CA SER A 93 -34.00 80.96 15.27
C SER A 93 -35.32 81.31 14.59
N GLU A 94 -35.85 82.51 14.80
CA GLU A 94 -37.08 82.98 14.12
C GLU A 94 -36.94 82.94 12.59
N ASN A 95 -35.71 82.93 12.07
CA ASN A 95 -35.40 82.75 10.67
C ASN A 95 -35.44 81.27 10.26
N LYS A 96 -36.39 80.94 9.38
CA LYS A 96 -36.62 79.58 8.85
C LYS A 96 -35.42 79.00 8.12
N GLU A 97 -34.67 79.81 7.38
CA GLU A 97 -33.52 79.35 6.59
C GLU A 97 -32.39 78.83 7.50
N ILE A 98 -32.17 79.49 8.64
CA ILE A 98 -31.15 79.08 9.62
C ILE A 98 -31.57 77.78 10.30
N CYS A 99 -32.85 77.62 10.63
CA CYS A 99 -33.38 76.38 11.19
C CYS A 99 -33.26 75.20 10.21
N GLU A 100 -33.58 75.41 8.93
CA GLU A 100 -33.40 74.41 7.88
C GLU A 100 -31.92 74.04 7.69
N LEU A 101 -31.02 75.02 7.69
CA LEU A 101 -29.58 74.75 7.59
C LEU A 101 -29.05 73.95 8.79
N GLN A 102 -29.50 74.26 10.01
CA GLN A 102 -29.14 73.51 11.22
C GLN A 102 -29.62 72.06 11.16
N LYS A 103 -30.85 71.82 10.69
CA LYS A 103 -31.37 70.46 10.48
C LYS A 103 -30.55 69.71 9.43
N ASN A 104 -30.26 70.34 8.29
CA ASN A 104 -29.46 69.74 7.22
C ASN A 104 -28.04 69.42 7.68
N HIS A 105 -27.42 70.33 8.44
CA HIS A 105 -26.09 70.12 9.02
C HIS A 105 -26.07 68.91 9.95
N HIS A 106 -27.04 68.81 10.86
CA HIS A 106 -27.15 67.68 11.77
C HIS A 106 -27.38 66.35 11.03
N LYS A 107 -28.26 66.33 10.04
CA LYS A 107 -28.50 65.16 9.19
C LYS A 107 -27.23 64.71 8.46
N LEU A 108 -26.49 65.65 7.87
CA LEU A 108 -25.20 65.35 7.25
C LEU A 108 -24.20 64.79 8.27
N GLN A 109 -24.19 65.32 9.49
CA GLN A 109 -23.32 64.81 10.56
C GLN A 109 -23.68 63.37 10.95
N CYS A 110 -24.96 63.02 11.06
CA CYS A 110 -25.42 61.65 11.29
C CYS A 110 -25.02 60.72 10.14
N GLN A 111 -25.22 61.14 8.89
CA GLN A 111 -24.79 60.39 7.70
C GLN A 111 -23.28 60.15 7.67
N ILE A 112 -22.47 61.16 8.02
CA ILE A 112 -21.01 61.04 8.11
C ILE A 112 -20.62 60.03 9.21
N ASN A 113 -21.25 60.11 10.38
CA ASN A 113 -20.95 59.20 11.49
C ASN A 113 -21.27 57.75 11.14
N GLU A 114 -22.40 57.51 10.47
CA GLU A 114 -22.79 56.18 10.01
C GLU A 114 -21.85 55.65 8.93
N LEU A 115 -21.40 56.50 8.00
CA LEU A 115 -20.41 56.12 7.00
C LEU A 115 -19.07 55.75 7.65
N ILE A 116 -18.64 56.50 8.68
CA ILE A 116 -17.45 56.18 9.47
C ILE A 116 -17.61 54.82 10.16
N ARG A 117 -18.79 54.51 10.71
CA ARG A 117 -19.09 53.20 11.31
C ARG A 117 -18.99 52.08 10.27
N CYS A 118 -19.64 52.24 9.13
CA CYS A 118 -19.57 51.28 8.02
C CYS A 118 -18.13 51.06 7.54
N CYS A 119 -17.32 52.11 7.43
CA CYS A 119 -15.91 51.98 7.08
C CYS A 119 -15.10 51.21 8.13
N LYS A 120 -15.38 51.39 9.42
CA LYS A 120 -14.73 50.61 10.50
C LYS A 120 -15.11 49.13 10.41
N GLU A 121 -16.39 48.82 10.23
CA GLU A 121 -16.86 47.45 10.09
C GLU A 121 -16.27 46.76 8.85
N ALA A 122 -16.23 47.45 7.71
CA ALA A 122 -15.61 46.94 6.50
C ALA A 122 -14.12 46.62 6.69
N LYS A 123 -13.38 47.47 7.43
CA LYS A 123 -11.97 47.24 7.76
C LYS A 123 -11.79 45.98 8.62
N GLU A 124 -12.62 45.78 9.64
CA GLU A 124 -12.56 44.58 10.47
C GLU A 124 -12.92 43.32 9.67
N HIS A 125 -13.93 43.40 8.79
CA HIS A 125 -14.27 42.29 7.90
C HIS A 125 -13.12 41.92 6.94
N ILE A 126 -12.43 42.91 6.36
CA ILE A 126 -11.26 42.65 5.51
C ILE A 126 -10.14 41.98 6.32
N LYS A 127 -9.91 42.42 7.56
CA LYS A 127 -8.91 41.83 8.46
C LYS A 127 -9.25 40.37 8.79
N ASP A 128 -10.50 40.08 9.12
CA ASP A 128 -10.97 38.72 9.39
C ASP A 128 -10.82 37.82 8.16
N LEU A 129 -11.23 38.27 6.98
CA LEU A 129 -11.06 37.52 5.74
C LEU A 129 -9.59 37.21 5.44
N ARG A 130 -8.68 38.15 5.68
CA ARG A 130 -7.23 37.91 5.55
C ARG A 130 -6.74 36.84 6.51
N LEU A 131 -7.18 36.87 7.77
CA LEU A 131 -6.81 35.85 8.76
C LEU A 131 -7.33 34.46 8.35
N ARG A 132 -8.58 34.37 7.89
CA ARG A 132 -9.15 33.11 7.38
C ARG A 132 -8.39 32.58 6.17
N MET A 133 -8.05 33.45 5.23
CA MET A 133 -7.27 33.08 4.05
C MET A 133 -5.88 32.54 4.44
N CYS A 134 -5.19 33.18 5.39
CA CYS A 134 -3.92 32.69 5.92
C CYS A 134 -4.07 31.35 6.66
N ALA A 135 -5.18 31.12 7.38
CA ALA A 135 -5.45 29.83 8.00
C ALA A 135 -5.64 28.73 6.94
N LYS A 136 -6.45 28.99 5.92
CA LYS A 136 -6.68 28.04 4.81
C LYS A 136 -5.43 27.75 4.00
N ALA A 137 -4.59 28.75 3.73
CA ALA A 137 -3.30 28.54 3.08
C ALA A 137 -2.39 27.58 3.89
N ARG A 138 -2.40 27.69 5.23
CA ARG A 138 -1.65 26.76 6.10
C ARG A 138 -2.22 25.35 6.07
N GLU A 139 -3.54 25.20 6.08
CA GLU A 139 -4.20 23.88 5.94
C GLU A 139 -3.84 23.22 4.60
N ILE A 140 -3.87 23.98 3.50
CA ILE A 140 -3.48 23.48 2.16
C ILE A 140 -2.03 22.98 2.17
N LEU A 141 -1.10 23.75 2.74
CA LEU A 141 0.30 23.35 2.85
C LEU A 141 0.48 22.07 3.68
N GLN A 142 -0.32 21.87 4.73
CA GLN A 142 -0.29 20.65 5.53
C GLN A 142 -0.80 19.46 4.73
N LEU A 143 -1.93 19.62 4.03
CA LEU A 143 -2.50 18.58 3.17
C LEU A 143 -1.53 18.18 2.06
N GLN A 144 -0.88 19.15 1.40
CA GLN A 144 0.14 18.88 0.38
C GLN A 144 1.28 18.01 0.90
N LYS A 145 1.75 18.24 2.14
CA LYS A 145 2.79 17.40 2.77
C LYS A 145 2.30 15.97 3.02
N VAL A 146 1.05 15.83 3.47
CA VAL A 146 0.43 14.51 3.67
C VAL A 146 0.31 13.78 2.34
N THR A 147 -0.20 14.44 1.30
CA THR A 147 -0.31 13.88 -0.05
C THR A 147 1.05 13.44 -0.59
N ALA A 148 2.09 14.26 -0.45
CA ALA A 148 3.46 13.88 -0.85
C ALA A 148 3.94 12.62 -0.10
N THR A 149 3.65 12.52 1.21
CA THR A 149 3.98 11.34 2.01
C THR A 149 3.23 10.11 1.52
N LEU A 150 1.93 10.22 1.25
CA LEU A 150 1.13 9.12 0.72
C LEU A 150 1.63 8.64 -0.65
N LEU A 151 2.04 9.55 -1.53
CA LEU A 151 2.64 9.19 -2.82
C LEU A 151 3.94 8.41 -2.65
N THR A 152 4.81 8.81 -1.71
CA THR A 152 6.03 8.04 -1.42
C THR A 152 5.72 6.65 -0.87
N TRP A 153 4.69 6.53 -0.03
CA TRP A 153 4.23 5.25 0.50
C TRP A 153 3.68 4.35 -0.59
N ARG A 154 2.81 4.86 -1.46
CA ARG A 154 2.27 4.14 -2.62
C ARG A 154 3.40 3.57 -3.47
N ASN A 155 4.37 4.42 -3.86
CA ASN A 155 5.49 3.98 -4.71
C ASN A 155 6.34 2.90 -4.02
N THR A 156 6.52 3.01 -2.69
CA THR A 156 7.26 2.01 -1.92
C THR A 156 6.51 0.69 -1.88
N LEU A 157 5.19 0.72 -1.65
CA LEU A 157 4.35 -0.48 -1.64
C LEU A 157 4.34 -1.15 -3.02
N GLU A 158 4.15 -0.38 -4.09
CA GLU A 158 4.16 -0.89 -5.46
C GLU A 158 5.48 -1.61 -5.79
N TYR A 159 6.61 -1.03 -5.38
CA TYR A 159 7.91 -1.66 -5.51
C TYR A 159 8.04 -2.98 -4.72
N GLU A 160 7.59 -3.01 -3.46
CA GLU A 160 7.60 -4.24 -2.66
C GLU A 160 6.63 -5.31 -3.20
N PHE A 161 5.46 -4.90 -3.73
CA PHE A 161 4.55 -5.80 -4.43
C PHE A 161 5.20 -6.40 -5.68
N GLY A 162 5.91 -5.60 -6.47
CA GLY A 162 6.68 -6.10 -7.61
C GLY A 162 7.66 -7.21 -7.21
N LYS A 163 8.44 -7.01 -6.15
CA LYS A 163 9.34 -8.05 -5.61
C LYS A 163 8.61 -9.31 -5.15
N CYS A 164 7.45 -9.16 -4.53
CA CYS A 164 6.64 -10.30 -4.08
C CYS A 164 6.16 -11.14 -5.28
N ILE A 165 5.72 -10.49 -6.36
CA ILE A 165 5.32 -11.16 -7.59
C ILE A 165 6.49 -11.92 -8.20
N GLU A 166 7.66 -11.28 -8.33
CA GLU A 166 8.88 -11.94 -8.86
C GLU A 166 9.25 -13.19 -8.05
N ARG A 167 9.22 -13.09 -6.70
CA ARG A 167 9.49 -14.23 -5.81
C ARG A 167 8.45 -15.33 -5.95
N PHE A 168 7.19 -14.97 -6.12
CA PHE A 168 6.11 -15.94 -6.29
C PHE A 168 6.25 -16.71 -7.61
N GLU A 169 6.50 -16.02 -8.72
CA GLU A 169 6.73 -16.67 -10.01
C GLU A 169 7.98 -17.57 -9.98
N TYR A 170 9.06 -17.12 -9.33
CA TYR A 170 10.24 -17.97 -9.10
C TYR A 170 9.89 -19.25 -8.33
N LEU A 171 9.16 -19.13 -7.21
CA LEU A 171 8.75 -20.29 -6.41
C LEU A 171 7.84 -21.24 -7.18
N LYS A 172 6.94 -20.71 -8.01
CA LYS A 172 6.07 -21.49 -8.89
C LYS A 172 6.89 -22.29 -9.91
N HIS A 173 7.91 -21.68 -10.52
CA HIS A 173 8.86 -22.38 -11.38
C HIS A 173 9.62 -23.49 -10.64
N VAL A 174 10.21 -23.18 -9.49
CA VAL A 174 10.94 -24.17 -8.68
C VAL A 174 10.03 -25.33 -8.27
N LYS A 175 8.78 -25.06 -7.89
CA LYS A 175 7.82 -26.12 -7.53
C LYS A 175 7.49 -27.01 -8.73
N ALA A 176 7.28 -26.43 -9.91
CA ALA A 176 7.07 -27.20 -11.13
C ALA A 176 8.29 -28.10 -11.46
N GLU A 177 9.51 -27.60 -11.26
CA GLU A 177 10.73 -28.41 -11.42
C GLU A 177 10.81 -29.56 -10.41
N TRP A 178 10.37 -29.34 -9.17
CA TRP A 178 10.32 -30.40 -8.15
C TRP A 178 9.30 -31.49 -8.47
N GLU A 179 8.14 -31.13 -9.02
CA GLU A 179 7.14 -32.11 -9.48
C GLU A 179 7.72 -33.03 -10.57
N ASP A 180 8.53 -32.49 -11.48
CA ASP A 180 9.25 -33.28 -12.50
C ASP A 180 10.33 -34.19 -11.90
N VAL A 181 11.04 -33.72 -10.88
CA VAL A 181 12.04 -34.52 -10.15
C VAL A 181 11.39 -35.67 -9.40
N ASP A 182 10.29 -35.43 -8.68
CA ASP A 182 9.54 -36.46 -7.98
C ASP A 182 8.97 -37.49 -8.95
N ALA A 183 8.43 -37.06 -10.10
CA ALA A 183 7.97 -37.96 -11.15
C ALA A 183 9.09 -38.86 -11.70
N LYS A 184 10.34 -38.34 -11.79
CA LYS A 184 11.50 -39.16 -12.17
C LYS A 184 11.90 -40.15 -11.06
N PHE A 185 11.86 -39.74 -9.80
CA PHE A 185 12.12 -40.63 -8.67
C PHE A 185 11.14 -41.79 -8.61
N GLU A 186 9.84 -41.53 -8.78
CA GLU A 186 8.82 -42.59 -8.79
C GLU A 186 9.02 -43.54 -9.98
N LYS A 187 9.34 -43.04 -11.17
CA LYS A 187 9.71 -43.89 -12.31
C LYS A 187 10.93 -44.76 -12.00
N GLN A 188 11.97 -44.17 -11.40
CA GLN A 188 13.18 -44.90 -11.06
C GLN A 188 12.93 -45.98 -10.01
N LYS A 189 12.08 -45.70 -9.02
CA LYS A 189 11.67 -46.66 -8.00
C LYS A 189 10.93 -47.86 -8.61
N VAL A 190 10.03 -47.63 -9.57
CA VAL A 190 9.38 -48.71 -10.33
C VAL A 190 10.42 -49.56 -11.06
N CYS A 191 11.33 -48.94 -11.81
CA CYS A 191 12.39 -49.68 -12.52
C CYS A 191 13.31 -50.47 -11.57
N TYR A 192 13.65 -49.92 -10.41
CA TYR A 192 14.44 -50.65 -9.41
C TYR A 192 13.68 -51.84 -8.83
N THR A 193 12.38 -51.69 -8.59
CA THR A 193 11.54 -52.78 -8.08
C THR A 193 11.45 -53.90 -9.11
N GLU A 194 11.21 -53.57 -10.38
CA GLU A 194 11.21 -54.54 -11.49
C GLU A 194 12.56 -55.24 -11.64
N LEU A 195 13.67 -54.50 -11.50
CA LEU A 195 15.02 -55.07 -11.53
C LEU A 195 15.26 -55.98 -10.31
N GLU A 196 14.79 -55.59 -9.13
CA GLU A 196 14.91 -56.38 -7.91
C GLU A 196 14.23 -57.75 -8.04
N GLU A 197 13.07 -57.80 -8.70
CA GLU A 197 12.36 -59.04 -9.01
C GLU A 197 13.15 -59.99 -9.92
N THR A 198 14.09 -59.48 -10.73
CA THR A 198 14.96 -60.34 -11.56
C THR A 198 16.08 -61.02 -10.78
N PHE A 199 16.40 -60.54 -9.57
CA PHE A 199 17.45 -61.12 -8.76
C PHE A 199 16.94 -62.28 -7.92
N VAL A 200 17.77 -63.33 -7.82
CA VAL A 200 17.50 -64.43 -6.89
C VAL A 200 17.81 -63.97 -5.47
N PRO A 201 16.89 -64.14 -4.50
CA PRO A 201 17.15 -63.80 -3.12
C PRO A 201 18.41 -64.52 -2.61
N LYS A 202 19.28 -63.79 -1.91
CA LYS A 202 20.56 -64.32 -1.40
C LYS A 202 20.38 -65.60 -0.57
N ALA A 203 19.29 -65.71 0.18
CA ALA A 203 18.96 -66.91 0.96
C ALA A 203 18.76 -68.14 0.06
N CYS A 204 18.01 -68.00 -1.03
CA CYS A 204 17.78 -69.08 -2.01
C CYS A 204 19.09 -69.50 -2.67
N PHE A 205 19.91 -68.54 -3.11
CA PHE A 205 21.23 -68.84 -3.67
C PHE A 205 22.14 -69.58 -2.68
N LEU A 206 22.18 -69.16 -1.41
CA LEU A 206 22.98 -69.83 -0.38
C LEU A 206 22.48 -71.24 -0.08
N GLN A 207 21.16 -71.46 -0.11
CA GLN A 207 20.56 -72.78 0.05
C GLN A 207 20.92 -73.69 -1.13
N GLU A 208 20.74 -73.25 -2.37
CA GLU A 208 21.13 -74.00 -3.56
C GLU A 208 22.62 -74.33 -3.55
N LYS A 209 23.47 -73.35 -3.21
CA LYS A 209 24.91 -73.56 -3.05
C LYS A 209 25.21 -74.66 -2.03
N LYS A 210 24.52 -74.68 -0.89
CA LYS A 210 24.71 -75.70 0.15
C LYS A 210 24.30 -77.08 -0.34
N VAL A 211 23.14 -77.19 -1.01
CA VAL A 211 22.65 -78.45 -1.59
C VAL A 211 23.64 -78.96 -2.64
N PHE A 212 24.04 -78.10 -3.57
CA PHE A 212 25.01 -78.43 -4.61
C PHE A 212 26.36 -78.92 -4.04
N MET A 213 26.87 -78.24 -3.01
CA MET A 213 28.10 -78.66 -2.32
C MET A 213 27.94 -80.00 -1.60
N SER A 214 26.77 -80.27 -1.01
CA SER A 214 26.47 -81.59 -0.42
C SER A 214 26.50 -82.67 -1.49
N SER A 215 25.81 -82.48 -2.61
CA SER A 215 25.79 -83.44 -3.72
C SER A 215 27.19 -83.70 -4.30
N ILE A 216 28.04 -82.67 -4.40
CA ILE A 216 29.45 -82.85 -4.78
C ILE A 216 30.18 -83.76 -3.79
N ASN A 217 29.96 -83.57 -2.49
CA ASN A 217 30.61 -84.39 -1.47
C ASN A 217 30.11 -85.84 -1.50
N ASP A 218 28.81 -86.05 -1.70
CA ASP A 218 28.22 -87.38 -1.83
C ASP A 218 28.81 -88.14 -3.04
N ILE A 219 28.93 -87.46 -4.19
CA ILE A 219 29.58 -88.02 -5.39
C ILE A 219 31.05 -88.36 -5.11
N LYS A 220 31.79 -87.48 -4.41
CA LYS A 220 33.18 -87.76 -4.03
C LYS A 220 33.30 -88.99 -3.14
N GLU A 221 32.36 -89.19 -2.22
CA GLU A 221 32.36 -90.34 -1.33
C GLU A 221 32.05 -91.63 -2.07
N GLU A 222 31.04 -91.62 -2.95
CA GLU A 222 30.73 -92.75 -3.84
C GLU A 222 31.90 -93.12 -4.74
N LEU A 223 32.56 -92.12 -5.36
CA LEU A 223 33.74 -92.34 -6.19
C LEU A 223 34.87 -92.98 -5.39
N LYS A 224 35.07 -92.55 -4.13
CA LYS A 224 36.06 -93.14 -3.23
C LYS A 224 35.72 -94.60 -2.90
N LYS A 225 34.47 -94.90 -2.54
CA LYS A 225 34.01 -96.28 -2.29
C LYS A 225 34.25 -97.19 -3.50
N LEU A 226 33.95 -96.68 -4.70
CA LEU A 226 34.15 -97.41 -5.95
C LEU A 226 35.64 -97.64 -6.22
N TYR A 227 36.48 -96.63 -6.01
CA TYR A 227 37.93 -96.74 -6.09
C TYR A 227 38.47 -97.80 -5.12
N ASP A 228 38.12 -97.71 -3.84
CA ASP A 228 38.56 -98.64 -2.80
C ASP A 228 38.14 -100.09 -3.11
N SER A 229 36.91 -100.28 -3.61
CA SER A 229 36.39 -101.58 -4.05
C SER A 229 37.17 -102.15 -5.24
N GLN A 230 37.52 -101.32 -6.22
CA GLN A 230 38.35 -101.75 -7.36
C GLN A 230 39.75 -102.15 -6.90
N ILE A 231 40.39 -101.36 -6.02
CA ILE A 231 41.71 -101.69 -5.47
C ILE A 231 41.68 -103.02 -4.73
N LEU A 232 40.72 -103.23 -3.82
CA LEU A 232 40.56 -104.52 -3.11
C LEU A 232 40.38 -105.69 -4.08
N ARG A 233 39.61 -105.50 -5.15
CA ARG A 233 39.41 -106.52 -6.17
C ARG A 233 40.70 -106.81 -6.96
N PHE A 234 41.50 -105.78 -7.26
CA PHE A 234 42.82 -105.95 -7.86
C PHE A 234 43.77 -106.70 -6.92
N GLU A 235 43.81 -106.36 -5.62
CA GLU A 235 44.63 -107.07 -4.63
C GLU A 235 44.25 -108.55 -4.50
N VAL A 236 42.96 -108.88 -4.55
CA VAL A 236 42.48 -110.28 -4.54
C VAL A 236 42.92 -111.01 -5.81
N LEU A 237 42.80 -110.39 -6.98
CA LEU A 237 43.25 -110.95 -8.24
C LEU A 237 44.77 -111.18 -8.24
N GLU A 238 45.55 -110.22 -7.75
CA GLU A 238 47.00 -110.32 -7.64
C GLU A 238 47.41 -111.49 -6.72
N LYS A 239 46.75 -111.67 -5.57
CA LYS A 239 46.96 -112.84 -4.69
C LYS A 239 46.60 -114.17 -5.34
N LEU A 240 45.55 -114.22 -6.15
CA LEU A 240 45.15 -115.44 -6.88
C LEU A 240 46.10 -115.78 -8.02
N VAL A 241 46.71 -114.79 -8.66
CA VAL A 241 47.76 -115.00 -9.66
C VAL A 241 49.03 -115.54 -9.01
N LEU A 242 49.46 -114.93 -7.89
CA LEU A 242 50.66 -115.35 -7.13
C LEU A 242 50.54 -116.73 -6.46
N MET A 243 49.33 -117.26 -6.23
CA MET A 243 49.11 -118.61 -5.69
C MET A 243 49.05 -119.71 -6.77
N ASN A 244 49.01 -119.33 -8.05
CA ASN A 244 48.96 -120.26 -9.18
C ASN A 244 50.28 -120.31 -9.99
N GLU A 245 51.35 -119.67 -9.48
CA GLU A 245 52.74 -119.83 -9.91
C GLU A 245 53.52 -120.67 -8.90
#